data_AF-A6HTX2-F1
#
_entry.id   AF-A6HTX2-F1
#
_cell.length_a   1.000
_cell.length_b   1.000
_cell.length_c   1.000
_cell.angle_alpha   90.00
_cell.angle_beta   90.00
_cell.angle_gamma   90.00
#
_symmetry.space_group_name_H-M   'P 1'
#
loop_
_entity.id
_entity.type
_entity.pdbx_description
1 polymer ?
#
loop_
_entity_poly.entity_id
_entity_poly.type
_entity_poly.pdbx_seq_one_letter_code
_entity_poly.pdbx_strand_id
1 'polypeptide(L)'
;MWRNLKKQYKNQSVPRIPRIQVPAAAADISLLKDLNQGQQRYLYSIMRIYDSRPQWKALQTRYIHSLGYQQHLGYITQQEALSCAAVLRHSTMQASAMVAPQRTILPKVFSRAKNVSTSKTRA
;
A
#
# COMPACT_ATOMS: atom_id res chain seq x y z
N MET A 1 8.72 -56.09 -18.28
CA MET A 1 9.30 -55.87 -16.93
C MET A 1 9.57 -54.38 -16.73
N TRP A 2 8.55 -53.61 -16.32
CA TRP A 2 8.65 -52.18 -16.04
C TRP A 2 7.92 -51.92 -14.73
N ARG A 3 8.62 -52.03 -13.60
CA ARG A 3 8.04 -51.71 -12.30
C ARG A 3 9.01 -50.86 -11.50
N ASN A 4 8.44 -49.78 -10.97
CA ASN A 4 8.92 -49.00 -9.84
C ASN A 4 9.96 -47.91 -10.13
N LEU A 5 9.59 -46.94 -10.99
CA LEU A 5 10.13 -45.58 -10.89
C LEU A 5 9.17 -44.66 -10.12
N LYS A 6 8.58 -45.13 -9.01
CA LYS A 6 7.97 -44.23 -8.02
C LYS A 6 9.11 -43.68 -7.17
N LYS A 7 9.88 -42.75 -7.75
CA LYS A 7 10.78 -41.88 -6.99
C LYS A 7 9.93 -41.21 -5.91
N GLN A 8 10.20 -41.55 -4.66
CA GLN A 8 9.71 -40.79 -3.54
C GLN A 8 10.25 -39.37 -3.66
N TYR A 9 9.45 -38.46 -4.21
CA TYR A 9 9.56 -37.06 -3.89
C TYR A 9 9.24 -36.96 -2.39
N LYS A 10 10.26 -37.18 -1.55
CA LYS A 10 10.26 -36.65 -0.19
C LYS A 10 9.85 -35.19 -0.33
N ASN A 11 8.77 -34.81 0.34
CA ASN A 11 8.35 -33.43 0.49
C ASN A 11 9.47 -32.67 1.22
N GLN A 12 10.55 -32.34 0.50
CA GLN A 12 11.50 -31.33 0.91
C GLN A 12 10.65 -30.09 1.13
N SER A 13 10.72 -29.52 2.33
CA SER A 13 9.90 -28.38 2.74
C SER A 13 10.01 -27.30 1.68
N VAL A 14 9.02 -27.22 0.81
CA VAL A 14 8.95 -26.16 -0.19
C VAL A 14 8.92 -24.87 0.62
N PRO A 15 9.81 -23.90 0.37
CA PRO A 15 9.81 -22.65 1.10
C PRO A 15 8.41 -22.06 1.03
N ARG A 16 7.74 -22.03 2.20
CA ARG A 16 6.36 -21.57 2.30
C ARG A 16 6.40 -20.07 2.10
N ILE A 17 6.07 -19.62 0.90
CA ILE A 17 5.99 -18.20 0.58
C ILE A 17 5.05 -17.56 1.61
N PRO A 18 5.52 -16.57 2.40
CA PRO A 18 4.69 -15.88 3.36
C PRO A 18 3.48 -15.30 2.62
N ARG A 19 2.28 -15.73 3.00
CA ARG A 19 1.05 -15.20 2.40
C ARG A 19 0.94 -13.72 2.77
N ILE A 20 0.68 -12.88 1.79
CA ILE A 20 0.40 -11.46 2.02
C ILE A 20 -0.83 -11.38 2.92
N GLN A 21 -0.66 -10.80 4.10
CA GLN A 21 -1.72 -10.53 5.04
C GLN A 21 -2.22 -9.12 4.80
N VAL A 22 -3.53 -8.97 4.65
CA VAL A 22 -4.19 -7.67 4.60
C VAL A 22 -4.48 -7.27 6.05
N PRO A 23 -3.90 -6.17 6.56
CA PRO A 23 -4.20 -5.68 7.90
C PRO A 23 -5.69 -5.36 8.05
N ALA A 24 -6.27 -5.59 9.23
CA ALA A 24 -7.69 -5.29 9.49
C ALA A 24 -8.03 -3.81 9.17
N ALA A 25 -7.14 -2.88 9.55
CA ALA A 25 -7.29 -1.45 9.24
C ALA A 25 -7.31 -1.13 7.74
N ALA A 26 -6.75 -2.00 6.89
CA ALA A 26 -6.79 -1.85 5.44
C ALA A 26 -8.01 -2.54 4.82
N ALA A 27 -8.59 -3.55 5.48
CA ALA A 27 -9.77 -4.25 4.99
C ALA A 27 -11.01 -3.34 4.93
N ASP A 28 -11.07 -2.32 5.80
CA ASP A 28 -12.17 -1.35 5.86
C ASP A 28 -12.09 -0.26 4.78
N ILE A 29 -11.05 -0.25 3.95
CA ILE A 29 -10.95 0.67 2.82
C ILE A 29 -12.11 0.37 1.87
N SER A 30 -12.85 1.39 1.43
CA SER A 30 -14.00 1.26 0.52
C SER A 30 -13.68 0.46 -0.75
N LEU A 31 -12.43 0.53 -1.21
CA LEU A 31 -11.89 -0.21 -2.35
C LEU A 31 -11.74 -1.73 -2.11
N LEU A 32 -11.53 -2.17 -0.86
CA LEU A 32 -11.38 -3.59 -0.49
C LEU A 32 -12.66 -4.21 0.09
N LYS A 33 -13.68 -3.39 0.32
CA LYS A 33 -14.98 -3.82 0.80
C LYS A 33 -15.66 -4.75 -0.21
N ASP A 34 -16.39 -5.75 0.30
CA ASP A 34 -17.17 -6.73 -0.49
C ASP A 34 -16.35 -7.65 -1.42
N LEU A 35 -15.01 -7.59 -1.38
CA LEU A 35 -14.13 -8.50 -2.11
C LEU A 35 -13.89 -9.80 -1.33
N ASN A 36 -13.72 -10.91 -2.06
CA ASN A 36 -13.30 -12.16 -1.43
C ASN A 36 -11.85 -12.07 -0.92
N GLN A 37 -11.46 -12.95 0.00
CA GLN A 37 -10.14 -12.90 0.64
C GLN A 37 -8.96 -12.96 -0.36
N GLY A 38 -9.13 -13.67 -1.48
CA GLY A 38 -8.12 -13.76 -2.55
C GLY A 38 -7.98 -12.44 -3.31
N GLN A 39 -9.11 -11.84 -3.70
CA GLN A 39 -9.19 -10.54 -4.38
C GLN A 39 -8.63 -9.42 -3.49
N GLN A 40 -8.97 -9.40 -2.21
CA GLN A 40 -8.42 -8.45 -1.24
C GLN A 40 -6.90 -8.53 -1.18
N ARG A 41 -6.34 -9.75 -1.07
CA ARG A 41 -4.89 -9.95 -1.04
C ARG A 41 -4.21 -9.49 -2.33
N TYR A 42 -4.81 -9.82 -3.47
CA TYR A 42 -4.29 -9.43 -4.78
C TYR A 42 -4.26 -7.90 -4.92
N LEU A 43 -5.39 -7.23 -4.69
CA LEU A 43 -5.48 -5.78 -4.82
C LEU A 43 -4.62 -5.04 -3.79
N TYR A 44 -4.60 -5.50 -2.54
CA TYR A 44 -3.72 -4.96 -1.50
C TYR A 44 -2.24 -5.10 -1.86
N SER A 45 -1.84 -6.23 -2.48
CA SER A 45 -0.45 -6.43 -2.91
C SER A 45 0.00 -5.40 -3.95
N ILE A 46 -0.88 -5.05 -4.89
CA ILE A 46 -0.63 -4.00 -5.89
C ILE A 46 -0.55 -2.64 -5.20
N MET A 47 -1.51 -2.32 -4.33
CA MET A 47 -1.50 -1.06 -3.57
C MET A 47 -0.19 -0.88 -2.78
N ARG A 48 0.34 -1.96 -2.17
CA ARG A 48 1.61 -1.92 -1.44
C ARG A 48 2.82 -1.63 -2.31
N ILE A 49 2.83 -2.02 -3.59
CA ILE A 49 3.96 -1.74 -4.50
C ILE A 49 4.07 -0.22 -4.76
N TYR A 50 2.92 0.45 -4.83
CA TYR A 50 2.86 1.90 -5.03
C TYR A 50 2.90 2.69 -3.71
N ASP A 51 2.99 2.02 -2.55
CA ASP A 51 3.13 2.70 -1.27
C ASP A 51 4.57 3.20 -1.11
N SER A 52 4.75 4.51 -1.27
CA SER A 52 6.04 5.18 -1.11
C SER A 52 6.42 5.40 0.35
N ARG A 53 5.49 5.23 1.31
CA ARG A 53 5.76 5.51 2.74
C ARG A 53 6.93 4.71 3.32
N PRO A 54 7.06 3.38 3.08
CA PRO A 54 8.18 2.62 3.63
C PRO A 54 9.52 3.09 3.05
N GLN A 55 9.54 3.43 1.76
CA GLN A 55 10.73 3.94 1.07
C GLN A 55 11.13 5.32 1.61
N TRP A 56 10.15 6.21 1.78
CA TRP A 56 10.37 7.52 2.36
C TRP A 56 10.90 7.44 3.79
N LYS A 57 10.32 6.56 4.62
CA LYS A 57 10.81 6.32 6.00
C LYS A 57 12.25 5.80 6.01
N ALA A 58 12.58 4.87 5.12
CA ALA A 58 13.95 4.35 5.00
C ALA A 58 14.93 5.46 4.58
N LEU A 59 14.54 6.33 3.64
CA LEU A 59 15.34 7.47 3.22
C LEU A 59 15.57 8.45 4.37
N GLN A 60 14.51 8.77 5.13
CA GLN A 60 14.59 9.64 6.30
C GLN A 60 15.58 9.12 7.33
N THR A 61 15.52 7.83 7.65
CA THR A 61 16.46 7.19 8.60
C THR A 61 17.90 7.28 8.11
N ARG A 62 18.14 6.99 6.82
CA ARG A 62 19.48 7.11 6.23
C ARG A 62 20.02 8.52 6.29
N TYR A 63 19.17 9.51 6.01
CA TYR A 63 19.55 10.91 6.04
C TYR A 63 19.90 11.39 7.46
N ILE A 64 19.13 11.00 8.48
CA ILE A 64 19.45 11.31 9.88
C ILE A 64 20.80 10.69 10.26
N HIS A 65 21.04 9.44 9.86
CA HIS A 65 22.31 8.78 10.10
C HIS A 65 23.48 9.49 9.40
N SER A 66 23.31 9.92 8.14
CA SER A 66 24.35 10.66 7.44
C SER A 66 24.63 12.01 8.08
N LEU A 67 23.62 12.72 8.59
CA LEU A 67 23.82 13.98 9.33
C LEU A 67 24.68 13.76 10.57
N GLY A 68 24.38 12.73 11.37
CA GLY A 68 25.18 12.40 12.55
C GLY A 68 26.63 12.07 12.19
N TYR A 69 26.84 11.34 11.09
CA TYR A 69 28.17 11.03 10.58
C TYR A 69 28.92 12.29 10.09
N GLN A 70 28.26 13.16 9.32
CA GLN A 70 28.85 14.41 8.83
C GLN A 70 29.22 15.35 9.99
N GLN A 71 28.42 15.39 11.04
CA GLN A 71 28.73 16.14 12.26
C GLN A 71 29.98 15.60 12.95
N HIS A 72 30.11 14.27 13.08
CA HIS A 72 31.30 13.65 13.70
C HIS A 72 32.58 13.90 12.92
N LEU A 73 32.49 14.00 11.59
CA LEU A 73 33.63 14.33 10.73
C LEU A 73 33.93 15.83 10.68
N GLY A 74 33.12 16.68 11.32
CA GLY A 74 33.30 18.13 11.31
C GLY A 74 32.95 18.81 9.99
N TYR A 75 32.26 18.13 9.07
CA TYR A 75 31.78 18.76 7.83
C TYR A 75 30.62 19.72 8.08
N ILE A 76 29.84 19.47 9.11
CA ILE A 76 28.72 20.31 9.53
C ILE A 76 28.80 20.54 11.04
N THR A 77 28.27 21.67 11.47
CA THR A 77 28.11 21.98 12.88
C THR A 77 26.94 21.20 13.47
N GLN A 78 26.95 21.04 14.79
CA GLN A 78 25.83 20.43 15.51
C GLN A 78 24.52 21.19 15.30
N GLN A 79 24.58 22.52 15.23
CA GLN A 79 23.40 23.36 15.04
C GLN A 79 22.77 23.18 13.66
N GLU A 80 23.60 23.04 12.62
CA GLU A 80 23.13 22.73 11.26
C GLU A 80 22.49 21.34 11.21
N ALA A 81 23.13 20.32 11.79
CA ALA A 81 22.59 18.97 11.86
C ALA A 81 21.21 18.94 12.56
N LEU A 82 21.07 19.66 13.68
CA LEU A 82 19.80 19.77 14.41
C LEU A 82 18.74 20.53 13.62
N SER A 83 19.11 21.62 12.95
CA SER A 83 18.21 22.40 12.09
C SER A 83 17.64 21.54 10.96
N CYS A 84 18.50 20.80 10.24
CA CYS A 84 18.07 19.88 9.18
C CYS A 84 17.15 18.78 9.72
N ALA A 85 17.47 18.19 10.86
CA ALA A 85 16.62 17.16 11.48
C ALA A 85 15.25 17.72 11.92
N ALA A 86 15.19 18.97 12.37
CA ALA A 86 13.95 19.64 12.75
C ALA A 86 13.05 19.89 11.54
N VAL A 87 13.60 20.42 10.44
CA VAL A 87 12.86 20.61 9.18
C VAL A 87 12.28 19.29 8.67
N LEU A 88 13.08 18.23 8.71
CA LEU A 88 12.65 16.89 8.29
C LEU A 88 11.50 16.35 9.16
N ARG A 89 11.57 16.52 10.48
CA ARG A 89 10.49 16.14 11.40
C ARG A 89 9.21 16.93 11.11
N HIS A 90 9.33 18.25 10.93
CA HIS A 90 8.19 19.11 10.63
C HIS A 90 7.51 18.73 9.31
N SER A 91 8.30 18.50 8.26
CA SER A 91 7.78 18.03 6.96
C SER A 91 7.06 16.68 7.09
N THR A 92 7.63 15.75 7.87
CA THR A 92 7.02 14.44 8.12
C THR A 92 5.68 14.57 8.88
N MET A 93 5.62 15.47 9.86
CA MET A 93 4.39 15.76 10.60
C MET A 93 3.32 16.34 9.68
N GLN A 94 3.66 17.31 8.83
CA GLN A 94 2.72 17.88 7.87
C GLN A 94 2.24 16.84 6.86
N ALA A 95 3.15 16.03 6.29
CA ALA A 95 2.79 14.97 5.36
C ALA A 95 1.88 13.91 6.01
N SER A 96 2.08 13.60 7.29
CA SER A 96 1.22 12.66 8.03
C SER A 96 -0.15 13.26 8.34
N ALA A 97 -0.22 14.56 8.63
CA ALA A 97 -1.48 15.26 8.86
C ALA A 97 -2.35 15.33 7.60
N MET A 98 -1.75 15.55 6.43
CA MET A 98 -2.48 15.62 5.14
C MET A 98 -3.13 14.31 4.71
N VAL A 99 -2.79 13.19 5.34
CA VAL A 99 -3.33 11.86 5.00
C VAL A 99 -4.75 11.66 5.57
N ALA A 100 -5.17 12.48 6.52
CA ALA A 100 -6.57 12.60 6.93
C ALA A 100 -7.03 14.01 6.56
N PRO A 101 -7.94 14.17 5.58
CA PRO A 101 -9.29 13.62 5.67
C PRO A 101 -9.66 12.74 4.47
N GLN A 102 -10.53 11.76 4.75
CA GLN A 102 -11.36 11.06 3.77
C GLN A 102 -11.79 12.04 2.68
N ARG A 103 -11.40 11.79 1.42
CA ARG A 103 -12.10 12.40 0.30
C ARG A 103 -13.54 11.91 0.41
N THR A 104 -14.44 12.75 0.90
CA THR A 104 -15.88 12.59 0.74
C THR A 104 -16.15 12.66 -0.76
N ILE A 105 -16.01 11.53 -1.45
CA ILE A 105 -16.49 11.39 -2.82
C ILE A 105 -18.01 11.37 -2.70
N LEU A 106 -18.63 12.54 -2.87
CA LEU A 106 -20.07 12.66 -3.00
C LEU A 106 -20.50 11.84 -4.23
N PRO A 107 -21.39 10.84 -4.11
CA PRO A 107 -21.87 10.11 -5.27
C PRO A 107 -22.68 11.05 -6.17
N LYS A 108 -22.15 11.34 -7.36
CA LYS A 108 -22.92 11.97 -8.44
C LYS A 108 -23.94 10.94 -8.92
N VAL A 109 -25.18 11.08 -8.49
CA VAL A 109 -26.31 10.25 -8.91
C VAL A 109 -26.49 10.40 -10.41
N PHE A 110 -26.10 9.39 -11.19
CA PHE A 110 -26.54 9.27 -12.58
C PHE A 110 -27.94 8.66 -12.56
N SER A 111 -28.95 9.52 -12.64
CA SER A 111 -30.34 9.11 -12.87
C SER A 111 -30.46 8.53 -14.28
N ARG A 112 -30.59 7.20 -14.36
CA ARG A 112 -30.91 6.47 -15.59
C ARG A 112 -32.37 6.72 -15.96
N ALA A 113 -32.61 7.57 -16.96
CA ALA A 113 -33.93 7.72 -17.57
C ALA A 113 -34.35 6.39 -18.23
N LYS A 114 -35.50 5.84 -17.82
CA LYS A 114 -36.15 4.71 -18.48
C LYS A 114 -36.98 5.27 -19.65
N ASN A 115 -36.53 5.06 -20.88
CA ASN A 115 -37.39 5.23 -22.05
C ASN A 115 -38.22 3.96 -22.20
N VAL A 116 -39.49 4.02 -21.77
CA VAL A 116 -40.49 3.01 -22.12
C VAL A 116 -40.95 3.30 -23.55
N SER A 117 -40.57 2.41 -24.47
CA SER A 117 -41.07 2.40 -25.85
C SER A 117 -42.53 1.94 -25.86
N THR A 118 -43.42 2.79 -26.34
CA THR A 118 -44.81 2.45 -26.65
C THR A 118 -44.86 1.65 -27.96
N SER A 119 -45.11 0.34 -27.88
CA SER A 119 -45.44 -0.47 -29.06
C SER A 119 -46.92 -0.32 -29.38
N LYS A 120 -47.18 0.33 -30.51
CA LYS A 120 -48.47 0.50 -31.19
C LYS A 120 -48.85 -0.83 -31.85
N THR A 121 -49.96 -1.45 -31.43
CA THR A 121 -50.56 -2.59 -32.15
C THR A 121 -51.82 -2.12 -32.86
N ARG A 122 -51.78 -2.13 -34.20
CA ARG A 122 -52.92 -2.04 -35.11
C ARG A 122 -53.10 -3.44 -35.72
N ALA A 123 -54.24 -4.06 -35.50
CA ALA A 123 -54.94 -4.95 -36.42
C ALA A 123 -56.36 -5.14 -35.89
#